data_AF-A0A0G1HTI9-F1
#
_entry.id   AF-A0A0G1HTI9-F1
#
_cell.length_a   1.000
_cell.length_b   1.000
_cell.length_c   1.000
_cell.angle_alpha   90.00
_cell.angle_beta   90.00
_cell.angle_gamma   90.00
#
_symmetry.space_group_name_H-M   'P 1'
#
loop_
_entity.id
_entity.type
_entity.pdbx_description
1 polymer ?
#
loop_
_entity_poly.entity_id
_entity_poly.type
_entity_poly.pdbx_seq_one_letter_code
_entity_poly.pdbx_strand_id
1 'polypeptide(L)'
;MITYTTSDRQGPVNARIAMDVIPIMSRHLQNIGKVEKIDLFLYSSGGDTMVPWRLVSMIREFCDSFAVLVPYKAHSAATMVALGADEIVMTNMGELSPIDPSTSNVFKARFQFLLKT
;
A
#
# COMPACT_ATOMS: atom_id res chain seq x y z
N MET A 1 -3.79 -13.95 -1.08
CA MET A 1 -4.19 -12.55 -0.85
C MET A 1 -3.92 -12.17 0.60
N ILE A 2 -3.27 -11.03 0.82
CA ILE A 2 -3.05 -10.42 2.14
C ILE A 2 -3.88 -9.14 2.20
N THR A 3 -4.49 -8.86 3.36
CA THR A 3 -5.24 -7.62 3.58
C THR A 3 -4.51 -6.73 4.57
N TYR A 4 -4.18 -5.51 4.15
CA TYR A 4 -3.56 -4.51 4.98
C TYR A 4 -4.37 -3.23 4.96
N THR A 5 -5.06 -2.97 6.07
CA THR A 5 -5.88 -1.78 6.25
C THR A 5 -5.46 -1.04 7.51
N THR A 6 -5.37 0.28 7.42
CA THR A 6 -5.16 1.15 8.58
C THR A 6 -6.43 1.96 8.84
N SER A 7 -6.55 2.53 10.04
CA SER A 7 -7.71 3.33 10.43
C SER A 7 -7.42 4.81 10.27
N ASP A 8 -8.20 5.52 9.49
CA ASP A 8 -8.17 6.97 9.35
C ASP A 8 -9.22 7.67 10.22
N ARG A 9 -9.90 6.92 11.11
CA ARG A 9 -10.87 7.47 12.05
C ARG A 9 -10.20 8.45 13.01
N GLN A 10 -10.85 9.59 13.21
CA GLN A 10 -10.39 10.60 14.18
C GLN A 10 -10.50 10.06 15.62
N GLY A 11 -9.57 10.48 16.48
CA GLY A 11 -9.52 10.08 17.89
C GLY A 11 -8.50 8.96 18.15
N PRO A 12 -8.64 8.21 19.26
CA PRO A 12 -7.59 7.29 19.75
C PRO A 12 -7.41 6.02 18.90
N VAL A 13 -8.22 5.85 17.85
CA VAL A 13 -8.26 4.66 17.00
C VAL A 13 -7.67 4.92 15.60
N ASN A 14 -6.82 5.94 15.45
CA ASN A 14 -6.07 6.13 14.22
C ASN A 14 -4.94 5.10 14.11
N ALA A 15 -4.75 4.54 12.93
CA ALA A 15 -3.60 3.70 12.61
C ALA A 15 -3.00 4.13 11.26
N ARG A 16 -1.68 4.07 11.19
CA ARG A 16 -0.89 4.49 10.02
C ARG A 16 0.10 3.39 9.67
N ILE A 17 0.67 3.48 8.48
CA ILE A 17 1.80 2.61 8.13
C ILE A 17 2.98 2.97 9.03
N ALA A 18 3.40 2.03 9.87
CA ALA A 18 4.50 2.20 10.81
C ALA A 18 5.29 0.89 10.95
N MET A 19 6.44 0.95 11.62
CA MET A 19 7.42 -0.14 11.69
C MET A 19 6.90 -1.42 12.39
N ASP A 20 5.85 -1.30 13.19
CA ASP A 20 5.19 -2.42 13.88
C ASP A 20 4.49 -3.40 12.91
N VAL A 21 4.16 -2.97 11.69
CA VAL A 21 3.60 -3.86 10.66
C VAL A 21 4.62 -4.90 10.16
N ILE A 22 5.91 -4.59 10.19
CA ILE A 22 6.98 -5.43 9.62
C ILE A 22 6.98 -6.86 10.21
N PRO A 23 7.03 -7.05 11.55
CA PRO A 23 6.99 -8.41 12.13
C PRO A 23 5.66 -9.13 11.87
N ILE A 24 4.55 -8.40 11.78
CA ILE A 24 3.21 -8.97 11.51
C ILE A 24 3.16 -9.48 10.07
N MET A 25 3.55 -8.65 9.10
CA MET A 25 3.60 -9.00 7.69
C MET A 25 4.56 -10.16 7.43
N SER A 26 5.74 -10.12 8.04
CA SER A 26 6.74 -11.20 7.92
C SER A 26 6.17 -12.56 8.35
N ARG A 27 5.42 -12.60 9.46
CA ARG A 27 4.76 -13.83 9.92
C ARG A 27 3.73 -14.35 8.93
N HIS A 28 2.92 -13.47 8.33
CA HIS A 28 1.97 -13.87 7.30
C HIS A 28 2.67 -14.43 6.06
N LEU A 29 3.73 -13.77 5.58
CA LEU A 29 4.50 -14.21 4.43
C LEU A 29 5.20 -15.55 4.68
N GLN A 30 5.79 -15.76 5.85
CA GLN A 30 6.37 -17.04 6.24
C GLN A 30 5.36 -18.18 6.24
N ASN A 31 4.14 -17.93 6.72
CA ASN A 31 3.06 -18.92 6.70
C ASN A 31 2.55 -19.22 5.29
N ILE A 32 2.60 -18.25 4.38
CA ILE A 32 2.22 -18.42 2.97
C ILE A 32 3.30 -19.20 2.21
N GLY A 33 4.59 -18.95 2.51
CA GLY A 33 5.70 -19.49 1.75
C GLY A 33 5.88 -18.81 0.38
N LYS A 34 6.75 -19.36 -0.46
CA LYS A 34 6.94 -18.85 -1.83
C LYS A 34 5.77 -19.27 -2.72
N VAL A 35 5.18 -18.32 -3.42
CA VAL A 35 4.04 -18.52 -4.32
C VAL A 35 4.24 -17.76 -5.63
N GLU A 36 3.51 -18.10 -6.68
CA GLU A 36 3.62 -17.38 -7.96
C GLU A 36 3.16 -15.92 -7.84
N LYS A 37 2.02 -15.67 -7.18
CA LYS A 37 1.41 -14.34 -7.06
C LYS A 37 0.96 -14.01 -5.64
N ILE A 38 1.23 -12.77 -5.20
CA ILE A 38 0.64 -12.18 -4.00
C ILE A 38 -0.18 -10.94 -4.38
N ASP A 39 -1.47 -10.95 -4.03
CA ASP A 39 -2.33 -9.76 -4.05
C ASP A 39 -2.39 -9.14 -2.64
N LEU A 40 -2.13 -7.84 -2.56
CA LEU A 40 -2.29 -7.03 -1.34
C LEU A 40 -3.48 -6.10 -1.48
N PHE A 41 -4.53 -6.34 -0.69
CA PHE A 41 -5.60 -5.37 -0.51
C PHE A 41 -5.11 -4.24 0.41
N LEU A 42 -5.10 -3.01 -0.08
CA LEU A 42 -4.48 -1.87 0.59
C LEU A 42 -5.47 -0.73 0.82
N TYR A 43 -5.62 -0.36 2.09
CA TYR A 43 -6.27 0.88 2.51
C TYR A 43 -5.41 1.58 3.54
N SER A 44 -4.97 2.81 3.28
CA SER A 44 -4.30 3.61 4.30
C SER A 44 -4.19 5.09 3.93
N SER A 45 -4.29 5.96 4.94
CA SER A 45 -3.99 7.40 4.85
C SER A 45 -2.49 7.73 4.99
N GLY A 46 -1.61 6.75 4.79
CA GLY A 46 -0.15 6.91 4.78
C GLY A 46 0.50 6.62 6.13
N GLY A 47 1.68 7.19 6.36
CA GLY A 47 2.50 6.89 7.52
C GLY A 47 3.97 7.16 7.28
N ASP A 48 4.82 6.37 7.92
CA ASP A 48 6.27 6.42 7.78
C ASP A 48 6.70 6.10 6.34
N THR A 49 7.56 6.95 5.76
CA THR A 49 8.03 6.83 4.38
C THR A 49 9.12 5.77 4.18
N MET A 50 9.74 5.26 5.26
CA MET A 50 10.73 4.18 5.18
C MET A 50 10.09 2.78 5.14
N VAL A 51 8.92 2.62 5.75
CA VAL A 51 8.21 1.34 5.84
C VAL A 51 7.79 0.76 4.48
N PRO A 52 7.30 1.55 3.50
CA PRO A 52 6.86 1.04 2.20
C PRO A 52 7.92 0.25 1.45
N TRP A 53 9.15 0.77 1.37
CA TRP A 53 10.26 0.06 0.72
C TRP A 53 10.46 -1.30 1.37
N ARG A 54 10.52 -1.34 2.69
CA ARG A 54 10.72 -2.58 3.44
C ARG A 54 9.57 -3.57 3.26
N LEU A 55 8.32 -3.09 3.24
CA LEU A 55 7.15 -3.92 2.97
C LEU A 55 7.20 -4.54 1.58
N VAL A 56 7.45 -3.73 0.55
CA VAL A 56 7.50 -4.19 -0.84
C VAL A 56 8.64 -5.19 -1.02
N SER A 57 9.86 -4.87 -0.58
CA SER A 57 11.01 -5.78 -0.69
C SER A 57 10.72 -7.12 -0.02
N MET A 58 10.14 -7.10 1.18
CA MET A 58 9.78 -8.32 1.90
C MET A 58 8.72 -9.13 1.17
N ILE A 59 7.66 -8.52 0.64
CA ILE A 59 6.61 -9.25 -0.09
C ILE A 59 7.21 -9.93 -1.34
N ARG A 60 8.09 -9.22 -2.07
CA ARG A 60 8.72 -9.73 -3.29
C ARG A 60 9.68 -10.90 -3.06
N GLU A 61 10.18 -11.10 -1.84
CA GLU A 61 10.96 -12.31 -1.52
C GLU A 61 10.12 -13.59 -1.54
N PHE A 62 8.79 -13.46 -1.45
CA PHE A 62 7.83 -14.57 -1.36
C PHE A 62 6.98 -14.73 -2.62
N CYS A 63 7.15 -13.90 -3.65
CA CYS A 63 6.39 -14.04 -4.88
C CYS A 63 7.12 -13.61 -6.16
N ASP A 64 6.74 -14.21 -7.28
CA ASP A 64 7.22 -13.82 -8.61
C ASP A 64 6.46 -12.60 -9.16
N SER A 65 5.17 -12.48 -8.82
CA SER A 65 4.30 -11.35 -9.17
C SER A 65 3.61 -10.76 -7.95
N PHE A 66 3.66 -9.44 -7.82
CA PHE A 66 3.05 -8.68 -6.74
C PHE A 66 2.02 -7.70 -7.29
N ALA A 67 0.76 -7.83 -6.86
CA ALA A 67 -0.32 -6.92 -7.22
C ALA A 67 -0.88 -6.20 -5.99
N VAL A 68 -1.29 -4.94 -6.15
CA VAL A 68 -1.93 -4.15 -5.09
C VAL A 68 -3.33 -3.74 -5.53
N LEU A 69 -4.31 -4.07 -4.68
CA LEU A 69 -5.71 -3.74 -4.85
C LEU A 69 -6.03 -2.50 -3.99
N VAL A 70 -6.37 -1.37 -4.62
CA VAL A 70 -6.73 -0.12 -3.95
C VAL A 70 -8.23 0.16 -4.18
N PRO A 71 -9.10 -0.32 -3.28
CA PRO A 71 -10.55 -0.18 -3.41
C PRO A 71 -11.07 1.21 -3.05
N TYR A 72 -10.27 2.00 -2.31
CA TYR A 72 -10.60 3.36 -1.93
C TYR A 72 -9.35 4.21 -1.84
N LYS A 73 -8.64 4.30 -0.70
CA LYS A 73 -7.47 5.18 -0.60
C LYS A 73 -6.17 4.50 -0.24
N ALA A 74 -5.13 4.81 -1.02
CA ALA A 74 -3.75 4.59 -0.65
C ALA A 74 -3.01 5.93 -0.79
N HIS A 75 -2.69 6.56 0.34
CA HIS A 75 -2.04 7.86 0.35
C HIS A 75 -0.62 7.80 0.91
N SER A 76 0.24 8.71 0.44
CA SER A 76 1.60 8.93 0.91
C SER A 76 2.39 7.62 0.94
N ALA A 77 2.78 7.12 2.11
CA ALA A 77 3.43 5.83 2.28
C ALA A 77 2.70 4.67 1.58
N ALA A 78 1.36 4.67 1.56
CA ALA A 78 0.59 3.61 0.91
C ALA A 78 0.66 3.71 -0.62
N THR A 79 0.77 4.93 -1.17
CA THR A 79 1.07 5.11 -2.60
C THR A 79 2.41 4.47 -2.95
N MET A 80 3.43 4.61 -2.08
CA MET A 80 4.74 3.99 -2.30
C MET A 80 4.65 2.46 -2.32
N VAL A 81 3.81 1.86 -1.46
CA VAL A 81 3.57 0.40 -1.50
C VAL A 81 2.91 0.00 -2.81
N ALA A 82 1.88 0.73 -3.26
CA ALA A 82 1.19 0.46 -4.51
C ALA A 82 2.12 0.59 -5.73
N LEU A 83 2.95 1.63 -5.79
CA LEU A 83 3.92 1.82 -6.88
C LEU A 83 5.06 0.79 -6.89
N GLY A 84 5.28 0.06 -5.80
CA GLY A 84 6.22 -1.05 -5.74
C GLY A 84 5.67 -2.37 -6.30
N ALA A 85 4.41 -2.39 -6.74
CA ALA A 85 3.76 -3.57 -7.33
C ALA A 85 3.98 -3.65 -8.84
N ASP A 86 3.87 -4.86 -9.38
CA ASP A 86 3.86 -5.12 -10.82
C ASP A 86 2.51 -4.71 -11.44
N GLU A 87 1.43 -4.79 -10.65
CA GLU A 87 0.07 -4.45 -11.07
C GLU A 87 -0.65 -3.66 -9.97
N ILE A 88 -1.34 -2.56 -10.33
CA ILE A 88 -2.21 -1.81 -9.44
C ILE A 88 -3.64 -1.90 -9.97
N VAL A 89 -4.53 -2.52 -9.20
CA VAL A 89 -5.95 -2.62 -9.54
C VAL A 89 -6.73 -1.67 -8.64
N MET A 90 -7.50 -0.78 -9.25
CA MET A 90 -8.25 0.25 -8.54
C MET A 90 -9.73 0.18 -8.89
N THR A 91 -10.59 0.47 -7.93
CA THR A 91 -12.02 0.71 -8.21
C THR A 91 -12.22 2.14 -8.72
N ASN A 92 -13.45 2.48 -9.11
CA ASN A 92 -13.82 3.86 -9.45
C ASN A 92 -13.69 4.85 -8.28
N MET A 93 -13.66 4.37 -7.03
CA MET A 93 -13.41 5.17 -5.84
C MET A 93 -11.95 5.10 -5.38
N GLY A 94 -11.12 4.35 -6.10
CA GLY A 94 -9.69 4.21 -5.86
C GLY A 94 -8.93 5.52 -6.08
N GLU A 95 -8.09 5.90 -5.12
CA GLU A 95 -7.24 7.07 -5.19
C GLU A 95 -5.82 6.78 -4.65
N LEU A 96 -4.84 7.27 -5.41
CA LEU A 96 -3.45 7.38 -5.00
C LEU A 96 -3.15 8.86 -4.72
N SER A 97 -2.41 9.18 -3.66
CA SER A 97 -1.95 10.56 -3.43
C SER A 97 -0.51 10.77 -3.86
N PRO A 98 -0.08 12.02 -4.11
CA PRO A 98 1.33 12.35 -4.25
C PRO A 98 2.17 11.83 -3.08
N ILE A 99 3.37 11.36 -3.41
CA ILE A 99 4.42 11.02 -2.44
C ILE A 99 5.29 12.27 -2.31
N ASP A 100 4.81 13.28 -1.58
CA ASP A 100 5.60 14.48 -1.33
C ASP A 100 6.43 14.28 -0.04
N PRO A 101 7.77 14.20 -0.11
CA PRO A 101 8.61 14.14 1.07
C PRO A 101 8.75 15.50 1.76
N SER A 102 8.26 16.59 1.16
CA SER A 102 8.40 17.94 1.69
C SER A 102 7.15 18.38 2.44
N THR A 103 7.36 18.78 3.69
CA THR A 103 6.41 19.56 4.47
C THR A 103 5.88 20.74 3.65
N SER A 104 4.56 20.93 3.66
CA SER A 104 3.83 22.17 3.30
C SER A 104 3.88 22.65 1.84
N ASN A 105 3.48 21.84 0.86
CA ASN A 105 2.83 22.40 -0.32
C ASN A 105 1.75 21.48 -0.90
N VAL A 106 0.58 22.04 -1.18
CA VAL A 106 -0.60 21.29 -1.65
C VAL A 106 -0.43 20.99 -3.14
N PHE A 107 0.18 19.85 -3.47
CA PHE A 107 0.17 19.34 -4.84
C PHE A 107 -1.10 18.54 -5.10
N LYS A 108 -1.92 18.99 -6.06
CA LYS A 108 -3.15 18.32 -6.47
C LYS A 108 -2.92 17.54 -7.77
N ALA A 109 -2.35 16.34 -7.67
CA ALA A 109 -2.22 15.45 -8.82
C ALA A 109 -3.54 14.69 -9.04
N ARG A 110 -4.18 14.91 -10.18
CA ARG A 110 -5.32 14.10 -10.63
C ARG A 110 -4.79 13.08 -11.64
N PHE A 111 -4.53 11.86 -11.18
CA PHE A 111 -4.21 10.75 -12.07
C PHE A 111 -5.51 10.12 -12.59
N GLN A 112 -5.76 10.28 -13.88
CA GLN A 112 -6.84 9.59 -14.59
C GLN A 112 -6.24 8.32 -15.21
N PHE A 113 -6.37 7.17 -14.53
CA PHE A 113 -6.07 5.89 -15.16
C PHE A 113 -7.15 5.56 -16.20
N LEU A 114 -6.71 5.29 -17.44
CA LEU A 114 -7.56 4.76 -18.50
C LEU A 114 -7.91 3.31 -18.17
N LEU A 115 -9.10 3.08 -17.62
CA LEU A 115 -9.69 1.75 -17.58
C LEU A 115 -10.00 1.35 -19.02
N LYS A 116 -9.19 0.47 -19.61
CA LYS A 116 -9.62 -0.28 -20.79
C LYS A 116 -10.72 -1.24 -20.32
N THR A 117 -11.91 -1.03 -20.87
CA THR A 117 -13.04 -1.95 -20.82
C THR A 117 -12.87 -3.05 -21.86
#